data_AF-A0A5N5TG51-F1
#
_entry.id   AF-A0A5N5TG51-F1
#
_cell.length_a   1.000
_cell.length_b   1.000
_cell.length_c   1.000
_cell.angle_alpha   90.00
_cell.angle_beta   90.00
_cell.angle_gamma   90.00
#
_symmetry.space_group_name_H-M   'P 1'
#
loop_
_entity.id
_entity.type
_entity.pdbx_description
1 polymer ?
#
loop_
_entity_poly.entity_id
_entity_poly.type
_entity_poly.pdbx_seq_one_letter_code
_entity_poly.pdbx_strand_id
1 'polypeptide(L)'
;YNSYFICSGDSLIPVTCSSYLCFDQERCACVEREATTTKIPTTSTLSPSCPLIDDPDDDCSKYFSYDGINLILHICPEGSCFNATACGCVTLTCPTGCPFVDDPNDSCESYFLLDGNNLIPYNCFDGSCFNQTSCSCVDTPLTCSAGCPLVDDPNDNCRSYFVCSGSDLIPLFRI
;
A
#
# COMPACT_ATOMS: atom_id res chain seq x y z
N TYR A 1 12.32 -13.85 -3.18
CA TYR A 1 13.63 -14.55 -3.05
C TYR A 1 14.65 -13.63 -2.39
N ASN A 2 15.65 -14.16 -1.66
CA ASN A 2 16.60 -13.37 -0.85
C ASN A 2 17.82 -12.89 -1.66
N SER A 3 17.65 -12.43 -2.89
CA SER A 3 18.79 -12.04 -3.74
C SER A 3 18.47 -10.87 -4.65
N TYR A 4 19.43 -9.97 -4.79
CA TYR A 4 19.43 -8.82 -5.70
C TYR A 4 20.73 -8.83 -6.52
N PHE A 5 20.83 -7.99 -7.56
CA PHE A 5 22.05 -7.83 -8.34
C PHE A 5 22.58 -6.41 -8.17
N ILE A 6 23.89 -6.26 -8.01
CA ILE A 6 24.56 -4.96 -8.02
C ILE A 6 25.21 -4.76 -9.39
N CYS A 7 24.99 -3.59 -9.99
CA CYS A 7 25.68 -3.19 -11.20
C CYS A 7 27.12 -2.74 -10.84
N SER A 8 28.12 -3.39 -11.44
CA SER A 8 29.51 -2.98 -11.40
C SER A 8 30.03 -2.83 -12.83
N GLY A 9 29.92 -1.60 -13.37
CA GLY A 9 30.07 -1.36 -14.81
C GLY A 9 28.99 -2.10 -15.61
N ASP A 10 29.39 -2.84 -16.64
CA ASP A 10 28.49 -3.67 -17.48
C ASP A 10 28.21 -5.06 -16.89
N SER A 11 28.70 -5.34 -15.67
CA SER A 11 28.57 -6.64 -15.01
C SER A 11 27.50 -6.61 -13.93
N LEU A 12 26.63 -7.63 -13.93
CA LEU A 12 25.68 -7.90 -12.87
C LEU A 12 26.29 -8.86 -11.86
N ILE A 13 26.48 -8.41 -10.63
CA ILE A 13 27.00 -9.23 -9.54
C ILE A 13 25.83 -9.72 -8.68
N PRO A 14 25.56 -11.03 -8.58
CA PRO A 14 24.52 -11.55 -7.69
C PRO A 14 24.92 -11.33 -6.24
N VAL A 15 24.01 -10.78 -5.45
CA VAL A 15 24.15 -10.61 -4.01
C VAL A 15 22.93 -11.20 -3.32
N THR A 16 23.16 -12.06 -2.35
CA THR A 16 22.09 -12.61 -1.52
C THR A 16 21.94 -11.78 -0.25
N CYS A 17 20.72 -11.34 0.05
CA CYS A 17 20.36 -10.89 1.39
C CYS A 17 20.55 -12.05 2.37
N SER A 18 21.03 -11.75 3.60
CA SER A 18 21.06 -12.73 4.69
C SER A 18 19.66 -13.31 4.90
N SER A 19 19.57 -14.58 5.32
CA SER A 19 18.41 -15.46 5.18
C SER A 19 17.05 -14.93 5.65
N TYR A 20 17.02 -13.91 6.51
CA TYR A 20 15.81 -13.31 7.08
C TYR A 20 15.48 -11.91 6.53
N LEU A 21 16.27 -11.38 5.60
CA LEU A 21 16.09 -10.04 5.02
C LEU A 21 15.53 -10.11 3.60
N CYS A 22 14.62 -9.19 3.26
CA CYS A 22 14.08 -9.00 1.91
C CYS A 22 14.66 -7.71 1.29
N PHE A 23 14.83 -7.68 -0.04
CA PHE A 23 15.28 -6.46 -0.71
C PHE A 23 14.10 -5.48 -0.80
N ASP A 24 14.31 -4.26 -0.32
CA ASP A 24 13.36 -3.16 -0.38
C ASP A 24 13.81 -2.18 -1.47
N GLN A 25 12.93 -1.94 -2.44
CA GLN A 25 13.23 -1.13 -3.62
C GLN A 25 13.32 0.37 -3.28
N GLU A 26 12.52 0.86 -2.33
CA GLU A 26 12.52 2.26 -1.92
C GLU A 26 13.82 2.63 -1.18
N ARG A 27 14.36 1.68 -0.42
CA ARG A 27 15.56 1.84 0.40
C ARG A 27 16.81 1.34 -0.28
N CYS A 28 16.67 0.64 -1.41
CA CYS A 28 17.76 0.02 -2.16
C CYS A 28 18.67 -0.85 -1.26
N ALA A 29 18.08 -1.60 -0.33
CA ALA A 29 18.80 -2.35 0.69
C ALA A 29 18.05 -3.61 1.16
N CYS A 30 18.76 -4.56 1.77
CA CYS A 30 18.14 -5.68 2.47
C CYS A 30 17.60 -5.21 3.82
N VAL A 31 16.30 -5.36 4.05
CA VAL A 31 15.61 -4.99 5.30
C VAL A 31 14.96 -6.20 5.95
N GLU A 32 14.73 -6.14 7.26
CA GLU A 32 13.96 -7.17 7.96
C GLU A 32 12.55 -7.20 7.38
N ARG A 33 12.05 -8.40 7.05
CA ARG A 33 10.63 -8.60 6.74
C ARG A 33 9.90 -8.25 8.03
N GLU A 34 9.16 -7.14 8.05
CA GLU A 34 8.55 -6.65 9.30
C GLU A 34 7.79 -7.81 9.97
N ALA A 35 8.33 -8.26 11.10
CA ALA A 35 7.59 -9.12 11.99
C ALA A 35 6.43 -8.27 12.52
N THR A 36 5.23 -8.83 12.46
CA THR A 36 4.01 -8.29 13.05
C THR A 36 4.18 -8.20 14.57
N THR A 37 4.92 -7.20 15.01
CA THR A 37 4.90 -6.69 16.37
C THR A 37 3.97 -5.51 16.33
N THR A 38 2.85 -5.60 17.04
CA THR A 38 1.91 -4.53 17.34
C THR A 38 2.70 -3.27 17.72
N LYS A 39 2.99 -2.43 16.74
CA LYS A 39 3.60 -1.12 16.94
C LYS A 39 2.45 -0.21 17.29
N ILE A 40 2.30 0.07 18.58
CA ILE A 40 1.53 1.25 19.02
C ILE A 40 2.15 2.43 18.25
N PRO A 41 1.38 3.17 17.44
CA PRO A 41 1.92 4.25 16.63
C PRO A 41 2.36 5.37 17.57
N THR A 42 3.65 5.41 17.91
CA THR A 42 4.22 6.50 18.71
C THR A 42 4.62 7.69 17.86
N THR A 43 4.37 7.66 16.54
CA THR A 43 4.76 8.74 15.61
C THR A 43 3.89 8.83 14.34
N SER A 44 2.57 8.59 14.40
CA SER A 44 1.70 9.25 13.41
C SER A 44 1.77 10.74 13.71
N THR A 45 2.41 11.48 12.81
CA THR A 45 2.56 12.92 12.88
C THR A 45 1.18 13.53 13.09
N LEU A 46 0.88 13.96 14.32
CA LEU A 46 -0.26 14.81 14.60
C LEU A 46 -0.12 16.03 13.69
N SER A 47 -0.86 16.03 12.58
CA SER A 47 -1.00 17.25 11.80
C SER A 47 -1.61 18.27 12.76
N PRO A 48 -1.04 19.48 12.90
CA PRO A 48 -1.58 20.50 13.80
C PRO A 48 -3.03 20.90 13.45
N SER A 49 -3.54 20.50 12.28
CA SER A 49 -4.91 20.67 11.84
C SER A 49 -5.88 19.57 12.27
N CYS A 50 -5.41 18.42 12.75
CA CYS A 50 -6.27 17.32 13.18
C CYS A 50 -5.82 16.67 14.50
N PRO A 51 -6.58 16.84 15.60
CA PRO A 51 -6.27 16.21 16.89
C PRO A 51 -6.74 14.74 16.97
N LEU A 52 -7.20 14.17 15.85
CA LEU A 52 -7.67 12.79 15.75
C LEU A 52 -6.59 11.94 15.07
N ILE A 53 -6.49 10.69 15.49
CA ILE A 53 -5.49 9.73 15.02
C ILE A 53 -6.24 8.56 14.41
N ASP A 54 -5.92 8.19 13.18
CA ASP A 54 -6.49 7.01 12.53
C ASP A 54 -6.08 5.71 13.25
N ASP A 55 -6.94 4.69 13.24
CA ASP A 55 -6.59 3.37 13.76
C ASP A 55 -5.80 2.58 12.69
N PRO A 56 -4.49 2.36 12.86
CA PRO A 56 -3.69 1.70 11.81
C PRO A 56 -4.00 0.21 11.64
N ASP A 57 -4.74 -0.39 12.58
CA ASP A 57 -5.05 -1.82 12.60
C ASP A 57 -6.47 -2.11 12.09
N ASP A 58 -7.13 -1.13 11.48
CA ASP A 58 -8.52 -1.21 11.03
C ASP A 58 -8.70 -0.79 9.56
N ASP A 59 -9.86 -1.14 8.99
CA ASP A 59 -10.20 -0.82 7.60
C ASP A 59 -10.79 0.61 7.47
N CYS A 60 -10.38 1.57 8.31
CA CYS A 60 -10.87 2.97 8.44
C CYS A 60 -12.14 3.26 9.25
N SER A 61 -12.72 2.27 9.92
CA SER A 61 -13.95 2.44 10.70
C SER A 61 -13.74 3.11 12.07
N LYS A 62 -12.50 3.23 12.53
CA LYS A 62 -12.13 3.64 13.88
C LYS A 62 -11.11 4.76 13.86
N TYR A 63 -11.13 5.54 14.93
CA TYR A 63 -10.11 6.55 15.18
C TYR A 63 -9.98 6.81 16.67
N PHE A 64 -8.90 7.49 17.06
CA PHE A 64 -8.61 7.87 18.43
C PHE A 64 -8.60 9.39 18.60
N SER A 65 -8.98 9.83 19.80
CA SER A 65 -8.74 11.20 20.28
C SER A 65 -7.92 11.16 21.56
N TYR A 66 -7.06 12.15 21.79
CA TYR A 66 -6.28 12.25 23.03
C TYR A 66 -6.89 13.27 24.00
N ASP A 67 -7.22 12.85 25.22
CA ASP A 67 -7.81 13.73 26.25
C ASP A 67 -6.77 14.40 27.17
N GLY A 68 -5.47 14.19 26.89
CA GLY A 68 -4.37 14.63 27.76
C GLY A 68 -3.83 13.54 28.69
N ILE A 69 -4.49 12.37 28.77
CA ILE A 69 -4.10 11.24 29.61
C ILE A 69 -4.14 9.94 28.82
N ASN A 70 -5.23 9.67 28.11
CA ASN A 70 -5.49 8.42 27.38
C ASN A 70 -5.88 8.67 25.92
N LEU A 71 -5.69 7.65 25.09
CA LEU A 71 -6.35 7.56 23.78
C LEU A 71 -7.76 7.02 23.99
N ILE A 72 -8.74 7.74 23.46
CA ILE A 72 -10.15 7.35 23.46
C ILE A 72 -10.49 6.86 22.07
N LEU A 73 -10.92 5.60 21.96
CA LEU A 73 -11.41 5.00 20.72
C LEU A 73 -12.80 5.53 20.36
N HIS A 74 -12.98 5.85 19.09
CA HIS A 74 -14.24 6.22 18.46
C HIS A 74 -14.48 5.34 17.23
N ILE A 75 -15.75 5.21 16.85
CA ILE A 75 -16.18 4.44 15.68
C ILE A 75 -16.96 5.39 14.77
N CYS A 76 -16.66 5.36 13.49
CA CYS A 76 -17.40 6.10 12.49
C CYS A 76 -18.85 5.57 12.34
N PRO A 77 -19.80 6.43 11.93
CA PRO A 77 -21.12 5.97 11.55
C PRO A 77 -21.04 4.91 10.44
N GLU A 78 -22.01 4.01 10.39
CA GLU A 78 -22.12 3.01 9.30
C GLU A 78 -22.05 3.71 7.93
N GLY A 79 -21.30 3.11 7.01
CA GLY A 79 -21.11 3.64 5.66
C GLY A 79 -20.11 4.79 5.58
N SER A 80 -19.39 5.07 6.68
CA SER A 80 -18.41 6.14 6.75
C SER A 80 -17.04 5.62 7.17
N CYS A 81 -16.03 6.36 6.73
CA CYS A 81 -14.62 6.04 6.87
C CYS A 81 -13.91 7.24 7.51
N PHE A 82 -13.05 7.02 8.50
CA PHE A 82 -12.23 8.12 9.04
C PHE A 82 -11.29 8.59 7.94
N ASN A 83 -11.18 9.90 7.74
CA ASN A 83 -10.21 10.46 6.81
C ASN A 83 -9.36 11.50 7.55
N ALA A 84 -8.06 11.22 7.65
CA ALA A 84 -7.13 12.09 8.38
C ALA A 84 -7.03 13.50 7.77
N THR A 85 -7.19 13.62 6.46
CA THR A 85 -7.18 14.91 5.74
C THR A 85 -8.43 15.73 6.03
N ALA A 86 -9.60 15.10 6.07
CA ALA A 86 -10.87 15.74 6.44
C ALA A 86 -11.02 15.91 7.96
N CYS A 87 -10.15 15.28 8.75
CA CYS A 87 -10.18 15.21 10.20
C CYS A 87 -11.52 14.72 10.77
N GLY A 88 -12.03 13.61 10.24
CA GLY A 88 -13.26 13.01 10.71
C GLY A 88 -13.81 11.97 9.76
N CYS A 89 -14.98 11.45 10.10
CA CYS A 89 -15.66 10.44 9.30
C CYS A 89 -16.29 11.08 8.06
N VAL A 90 -15.99 10.52 6.89
CA VAL A 90 -16.59 10.86 5.61
C VAL A 90 -17.48 9.71 5.16
N THR A 91 -18.71 10.02 4.76
CA THR A 91 -19.61 9.01 4.22
C THR A 91 -19.18 8.64 2.81
N LEU A 92 -18.96 7.34 2.59
CA LEU A 92 -18.61 6.80 1.29
C LEU A 92 -19.88 6.52 0.49
N THR A 93 -19.82 6.80 -0.80
CA THR A 93 -20.95 6.57 -1.72
C THR A 93 -20.46 5.92 -3.00
N CYS A 94 -21.25 4.99 -3.51
CA CYS A 94 -20.95 4.28 -4.73
C CYS A 94 -21.47 5.02 -5.98
N PRO A 95 -20.67 5.13 -7.04
CA PRO A 95 -21.15 5.59 -8.34
C PRO A 95 -22.28 4.70 -8.89
N THR A 96 -23.13 5.28 -9.74
CA THR A 96 -24.19 4.49 -10.39
C THR A 96 -23.59 3.38 -11.25
N GLY A 97 -24.00 2.13 -10.99
CA GLY A 97 -23.52 0.96 -11.72
C GLY A 97 -22.24 0.34 -11.17
N CYS A 98 -21.68 0.88 -10.08
CA CYS A 98 -20.54 0.29 -9.39
C CYS A 98 -20.87 0.09 -7.91
N PRO A 99 -20.98 -1.14 -7.41
CA PRO A 99 -21.25 -1.39 -5.98
C PRO A 99 -20.00 -1.24 -5.11
N PHE A 100 -18.86 -0.87 -5.70
CA PHE A 100 -17.57 -0.73 -5.02
C PHE A 100 -17.20 0.74 -4.86
N VAL A 101 -16.54 1.06 -3.76
CA VAL A 101 -15.96 2.39 -3.50
C VAL A 101 -14.51 2.25 -3.07
N ASP A 102 -13.65 3.10 -3.60
CA ASP A 102 -12.23 3.16 -3.28
C ASP A 102 -11.98 3.41 -1.79
N ASP A 103 -10.93 2.82 -1.23
CA ASP A 103 -10.51 3.08 0.14
C ASP A 103 -9.77 4.43 0.20
N PRO A 104 -10.24 5.43 0.96
CA PRO A 104 -9.59 6.73 1.00
C PRO A 104 -8.30 6.76 1.85
N ASN A 105 -8.01 5.70 2.60
CA ASN A 105 -6.89 5.65 3.55
C ASN A 105 -5.73 4.78 3.09
N ASP A 106 -5.81 4.23 1.90
CA ASP A 106 -4.79 3.37 1.33
C ASP A 106 -4.12 4.04 0.11
N SER A 107 -3.31 3.26 -0.63
CA SER A 107 -2.68 3.77 -1.85
C SER A 107 -3.46 3.46 -3.13
N CYS A 108 -4.35 2.46 -3.11
CA CYS A 108 -5.29 1.99 -4.16
C CYS A 108 -5.58 0.46 -4.06
N GLU A 109 -4.88 -0.26 -3.19
CA GLU A 109 -4.86 -1.70 -3.05
C GLU A 109 -6.13 -2.26 -2.40
N SER A 110 -6.86 -1.45 -1.64
CA SER A 110 -8.13 -1.82 -0.99
C SER A 110 -9.32 -1.05 -1.55
N TYR A 111 -10.50 -1.65 -1.38
CA TYR A 111 -11.79 -1.05 -1.73
C TYR A 111 -12.89 -1.67 -0.87
N PHE A 112 -14.05 -1.03 -0.83
CA PHE A 112 -15.22 -1.53 -0.10
C PHE A 112 -16.32 -1.93 -1.06
N LEU A 113 -16.99 -3.06 -0.79
CA LEU A 113 -18.34 -3.31 -1.28
C LEU A 113 -19.33 -2.60 -0.36
N LEU A 114 -20.16 -1.74 -0.95
CA LEU A 114 -21.23 -1.05 -0.23
C LEU A 114 -22.52 -1.89 -0.30
N ASP A 115 -22.83 -2.62 0.78
CA ASP A 115 -24.10 -3.34 0.94
C ASP A 115 -25.05 -2.56 1.85
N GLY A 116 -25.88 -1.71 1.24
CA GLY A 116 -26.68 -0.72 1.97
C GLY A 116 -25.80 0.35 2.60
N ASN A 117 -25.67 0.34 3.93
CA ASN A 117 -24.76 1.22 4.68
C ASN A 117 -23.55 0.45 5.22
N ASN A 118 -23.38 -0.83 4.89
CA ASN A 118 -22.24 -1.60 5.36
C ASN A 118 -21.09 -1.49 4.36
N LEU A 119 -19.91 -1.12 4.87
CA LEU A 119 -18.65 -1.21 4.14
C LEU A 119 -18.05 -2.58 4.42
N ILE A 120 -17.90 -3.39 3.38
CA ILE A 120 -17.25 -4.69 3.46
C ILE A 120 -15.88 -4.54 2.78
N PRO A 121 -14.76 -4.69 3.51
CA PRO A 121 -13.42 -4.48 2.96
C PRO A 121 -13.04 -5.62 2.01
N TYR A 122 -12.36 -5.24 0.92
CA TYR A 122 -11.76 -6.13 -0.05
C TYR A 122 -10.40 -5.58 -0.46
N ASN A 123 -9.50 -6.48 -0.83
CA ASN A 123 -8.21 -6.13 -1.40
C ASN A 123 -8.17 -6.56 -2.87
N CYS A 124 -7.47 -5.76 -3.66
CA CYS A 124 -6.98 -6.19 -4.96
C CYS A 124 -5.92 -7.28 -4.81
N PHE A 125 -5.70 -8.02 -5.89
CA PHE A 125 -4.59 -8.96 -5.96
C PHE A 125 -3.27 -8.18 -6.04
N ASP A 126 -2.18 -8.79 -5.54
CA ASP A 126 -0.84 -8.20 -5.55
C ASP A 126 -0.50 -7.60 -6.92
N GLY A 127 -0.11 -6.32 -6.95
CA GLY A 127 0.23 -5.61 -8.19
C GLY A 127 -0.93 -4.93 -8.92
N SER A 128 -2.15 -5.01 -8.39
CA SER A 128 -3.32 -4.32 -8.94
C SER A 128 -3.79 -3.18 -8.03
N CYS A 129 -4.25 -2.09 -8.64
CA CYS A 129 -4.94 -0.99 -7.96
C CYS A 129 -6.44 -1.07 -8.27
N PHE A 130 -7.30 -0.79 -7.31
CA PHE A 130 -8.69 -0.50 -7.55
C PHE A 130 -8.80 0.78 -8.39
N ASN A 131 -9.64 0.72 -9.42
CA ASN A 131 -9.96 1.87 -10.23
C ASN A 131 -11.47 2.08 -10.21
N GLN A 132 -11.88 3.18 -9.58
CA GLN A 132 -13.29 3.52 -9.40
C GLN A 132 -14.04 3.66 -10.74
N THR A 133 -13.35 4.08 -11.80
CA THR A 133 -13.95 4.29 -13.13
C THR A 133 -14.22 2.97 -13.85
N SER A 134 -13.31 2.00 -13.74
CA SER A 134 -13.53 0.64 -14.28
C SER A 134 -14.36 -0.24 -13.35
N CYS A 135 -14.57 0.19 -12.09
CA CYS A 135 -15.24 -0.57 -11.05
C CYS A 135 -14.57 -1.93 -10.80
N SER A 136 -13.24 -1.96 -10.89
CA SER A 136 -12.46 -3.19 -10.75
C SER A 136 -11.03 -2.88 -10.32
N CYS A 137 -10.36 -3.89 -9.78
CA CYS A 137 -8.91 -3.90 -9.75
C CYS A 137 -8.38 -3.95 -11.19
N VAL A 138 -7.38 -3.12 -11.46
CA VAL A 138 -6.65 -3.07 -12.72
C VAL A 138 -5.17 -3.18 -12.40
N ASP A 139 -4.41 -3.85 -13.27
CA ASP A 139 -2.97 -3.97 -13.09
C ASP A 139 -2.34 -2.57 -13.01
N THR A 140 -1.47 -2.38 -12.02
CA THR A 140 -0.67 -1.16 -11.97
C THR A 140 0.26 -1.13 -13.18
N PRO A 141 0.23 -0.06 -13.98
CA PRO A 141 1.21 0.07 -15.04
C PRO A 141 2.58 0.16 -14.40
N LEU A 142 3.43 -0.83 -14.67
CA LEU A 142 4.82 -0.83 -14.26
C LEU A 142 5.50 0.44 -14.80
N THR A 143 5.92 1.34 -13.92
CA THR A 143 6.63 2.56 -14.33
C THR A 143 8.08 2.51 -13.90
N CYS A 144 8.97 2.76 -14.86
CA CYS A 144 10.39 2.92 -14.60
C CYS A 144 10.65 4.22 -13.82
N SER A 145 11.19 4.09 -12.61
CA SER A 145 11.69 5.22 -11.84
C SER A 145 13.11 5.58 -12.29
N ALA A 146 13.39 6.87 -12.51
CA ALA A 146 14.73 7.33 -12.89
C ALA A 146 15.83 7.03 -11.84
N GLY A 147 15.43 6.68 -10.60
CA GLY A 147 16.33 6.28 -9.52
C GLY A 147 16.53 4.77 -9.37
N CYS A 148 15.77 3.93 -10.09
CA CYS A 148 15.89 2.47 -10.02
C CYS A 148 15.73 1.85 -11.41
N PRO A 149 16.81 1.31 -12.01
CA PRO A 149 16.76 0.73 -13.35
C PRO A 149 16.11 -0.66 -13.40
N LEU A 150 15.47 -1.10 -12.31
CA LEU A 150 14.82 -2.41 -12.19
C LEU A 150 13.40 -2.22 -11.63
N VAL A 151 12.43 -2.93 -12.21
CA VAL A 151 11.03 -2.98 -11.75
C VAL A 151 10.68 -4.44 -11.49
N ASP A 152 10.23 -4.77 -10.28
CA ASP A 152 9.78 -6.13 -9.94
C ASP A 152 8.49 -6.45 -10.71
N ASP A 153 8.30 -7.71 -11.15
CA ASP A 153 6.99 -8.15 -11.64
C ASP A 153 6.10 -8.44 -10.42
N PRO A 154 5.09 -7.61 -10.12
CA PRO A 154 4.33 -7.77 -8.90
C PRO A 154 3.43 -9.02 -8.92
N ASN A 155 3.23 -9.63 -10.09
CA ASN A 155 2.32 -10.76 -10.27
C ASN A 155 2.98 -12.13 -10.17
N ASP A 156 4.29 -12.20 -9.88
CA ASP A 156 5.05 -13.45 -10.01
C ASP A 156 5.76 -13.92 -8.74
N ASN A 157 5.54 -13.26 -7.60
CA ASN A 157 6.17 -13.59 -6.31
C ASN A 157 7.70 -13.53 -6.38
N CYS A 158 8.22 -12.41 -6.93
CA CYS A 158 9.64 -12.10 -7.10
C CYS A 158 10.42 -13.14 -7.92
N ARG A 159 9.80 -13.71 -8.96
CA ARG A 159 10.42 -14.68 -9.87
C ARG A 159 11.09 -13.99 -11.05
N SER A 160 10.70 -12.78 -11.39
CA SER A 160 11.23 -12.02 -12.51
C SER A 160 11.18 -10.52 -12.23
N TYR A 161 12.04 -9.81 -12.94
CA TYR A 161 12.13 -8.36 -12.90
C TYR A 161 12.35 -7.84 -14.31
N PHE A 162 11.86 -6.64 -14.57
CA PHE A 162 12.08 -5.90 -15.80
C PHE A 162 13.25 -4.94 -15.61
N VAL A 163 14.10 -4.81 -16.63
CA VAL A 163 15.12 -3.77 -16.68
C VAL A 163 14.55 -2.56 -17.39
N CYS A 164 14.69 -1.40 -16.77
CA CYS A 164 14.34 -0.13 -17.35
C CYS A 164 15.42 0.37 -18.29
N SER A 165 15.08 0.52 -19.57
CA SER A 165 15.91 1.19 -20.57
C SER A 165 15.21 2.47 -21.02
N GLY A 166 15.37 3.55 -20.26
CA GLY A 166 14.54 4.75 -20.42
C GLY A 166 13.15 4.54 -19.82
N SER A 167 12.09 4.69 -20.63
CA SER A 167 10.70 4.39 -20.24
C SER A 167 10.28 2.94 -20.54
N ASP A 168 11.14 2.15 -21.19
CA ASP A 168 10.80 0.82 -21.66
C ASP A 168 11.16 -0.25 -20.62
N LEU A 169 10.25 -1.22 -20.44
CA LEU A 169 10.44 -2.40 -19.59
C LEU A 169 10.95 -3.57 -20.44
N ILE A 170 12.16 -4.04 -20.14
CA ILE A 170 12.77 -5.18 -20.82
C ILE A 170 12.69 -6.40 -19.90
N PRO A 171 11.88 -7.43 -20.23
CA PRO A 171 11.81 -8.65 -19.43
C PRO A 171 13.14 -9.42 -19.53
N LEU A 172 13.80 -9.66 -18.40
CA LEU A 172 14.96 -10.56 -18.34
C LEU A 172 14.49 -11.99 -18.08
N PHE A 173 14.20 -12.73 -19.14
CA PHE A 173 14.04 -14.18 -19.05
C PHE A 173 15.40 -14.84 -18.82
N ARG A 174 15.54 -15.59 -17.72
CA ARG A 174 16.63 -16.57 -17.59
C ARG A 174 16.30 -17.77 -18.49
N ILE A 175 17.21 -18.10 -19.41
CA ILE A 175 17.32 -19.43 -20.03
C ILE A 175 17.76 -20.43 -18.95
#